data_AF-A0A6P9CVX2-F1
#
_entry.id   AF-A0A6P9CVX2-F1
#
_cell.length_a   1.000
_cell.length_b   1.000
_cell.length_c   1.000
_cell.angle_alpha   90.00
_cell.angle_beta   90.00
_cell.angle_gamma   90.00
#
_symmetry.space_group_name_H-M   'P 1'
#
loop_
_entity.id
_entity.type
_entity.pdbx_description
1 polymer ?
#
loop_
_entity_poly.entity_id
_entity_poly.type
_entity_poly.pdbx_seq_one_letter_code
_entity_poly.pdbx_strand_id
1 'polypeptide(L)'
;MSEATRSLLLRWGASFRKGTDFDSWGQLVEAIDEYQILARHLQKEAVSQPNNSEFTEDQKKTLAKIATCLELRSAALQSTQSEEEFKLEDLKKLEPILKSILTYNKEFPFDVQPVPPRKILAPGEEEDLEFEEDEEEGGAGAGSPDAFPARVPGANEGTLLPRLPSEPGMTLLTIKIEKIGLKDAGQCIDPYITVSVKELPCLDSLQDLTCENSYLNGIDLTPVQDTPVASRKEDTYIHFNVDIEIQKHVEKLTKGAAIFFEFKHYKPKKRFTSTKCFAFMEMDEIKAGPIVIELYKKPTDFKRKKLQLLTKKPFYLHLHQTLHKE
;
A
#
# COMPACT_ATOMS: atom_id res chain seq x y z
N MET A 1 -7.87 25.23 25.98
CA MET A 1 -7.24 24.48 24.89
C MET A 1 -6.42 25.46 24.09
N SER A 2 -5.10 25.28 24.04
CA SER A 2 -4.26 26.12 23.20
C SER A 2 -4.47 25.80 21.72
N GLU A 3 -4.06 26.74 20.86
CA GLU A 3 -4.02 26.53 19.41
C GLU A 3 -3.04 25.40 19.04
N ALA A 4 -1.96 25.23 19.80
CA ALA A 4 -0.99 24.16 19.63
C ALA A 4 -1.62 22.77 19.82
N THR A 5 -2.40 22.57 20.88
CA THR A 5 -3.10 21.29 21.14
C THR A 5 -4.11 20.98 20.03
N ARG A 6 -4.82 21.99 19.52
CA ARG A 6 -5.76 21.79 18.39
C ARG A 6 -5.03 21.37 17.11
N SER A 7 -3.92 22.04 16.79
CA SER A 7 -3.09 21.70 15.63
C SER A 7 -2.52 20.28 15.73
N LEU A 8 -2.08 19.89 16.93
CA LEU A 8 -1.57 18.55 17.21
C LEU A 8 -2.63 17.46 16.96
N LEU A 9 -3.86 17.66 17.46
CA LEU A 9 -4.97 16.72 17.25
C LEU A 9 -5.36 16.60 15.78
N LEU A 10 -5.35 17.71 15.03
CA LEU A 10 -5.60 17.68 13.59
C LEU A 10 -4.52 16.87 12.85
N ARG A 11 -3.24 17.07 13.22
CA ARG A 11 -2.13 16.30 12.65
C ARG A 11 -2.23 14.81 12.94
N TRP A 12 -2.55 14.44 14.19
CA TRP A 12 -2.78 13.04 14.55
C TRP A 12 -3.97 12.42 13.83
N GLY A 13 -5.08 13.14 13.72
CA GLY A 13 -6.24 12.69 12.97
C GLY A 13 -5.94 12.49 11.48
N ALA A 14 -5.15 13.38 10.88
CA ALA A 14 -4.71 13.26 9.49
C ALA A 14 -3.77 12.06 9.28
N SER A 15 -2.79 11.87 10.18
CA SER A 15 -1.88 10.72 10.18
C SER A 15 -2.63 9.40 10.35
N PHE A 16 -3.57 9.34 11.30
CA PHE A 16 -4.42 8.16 11.52
C PHE A 16 -5.19 7.79 10.26
N ARG A 17 -5.85 8.79 9.63
CA ARG A 17 -6.60 8.60 8.39
C ARG A 17 -5.71 8.11 7.26
N LYS A 18 -4.55 8.73 7.08
CA LYS A 18 -3.56 8.35 6.07
C LYS A 18 -3.11 6.89 6.25
N GLY A 19 -2.86 6.45 7.47
CA GLY A 19 -2.54 5.06 7.76
C GLY A 19 -3.69 4.10 7.44
N THR A 20 -4.92 4.43 7.83
CA THR A 20 -6.11 3.62 7.48
C THR A 20 -6.43 3.59 6.00
N ASP A 21 -6.12 4.66 5.28
CA ASP A 21 -6.27 4.73 3.83
C ASP A 21 -5.27 3.76 3.18
N PHE A 22 -3.99 3.82 3.55
CA PHE A 22 -2.97 2.87 3.07
C PHE A 22 -3.31 1.41 3.37
N ASP A 23 -3.77 1.11 4.59
CA ASP A 23 -4.18 -0.24 5.00
C ASP A 23 -5.34 -0.72 4.09
N SER A 24 -6.34 0.15 3.91
CA SER A 24 -7.47 -0.13 3.02
C SER A 24 -7.06 -0.31 1.55
N TRP A 25 -5.99 0.36 1.11
CA TRP A 25 -5.43 0.26 -0.24
C TRP A 25 -4.52 -0.95 -0.46
N GLY A 26 -4.27 -1.76 0.59
CA GLY A 26 -3.28 -2.83 0.55
C GLY A 26 -1.83 -2.33 0.46
N GLN A 27 -1.59 -1.04 0.73
CA GLN A 27 -0.25 -0.43 0.84
C GLN A 27 0.27 -0.68 2.26
N LEU A 28 0.48 -1.96 2.59
CA LEU A 28 0.66 -2.41 3.97
C LEU A 28 1.93 -1.84 4.61
N VAL A 29 3.01 -1.64 3.84
CA VAL A 29 4.25 -1.03 4.35
C VAL A 29 4.01 0.41 4.77
N GLU A 30 3.34 1.18 3.91
CA GLU A 30 3.00 2.58 4.15
C GLU A 30 2.05 2.71 5.34
N ALA A 31 1.08 1.79 5.47
CA ALA A 31 0.18 1.72 6.62
C ALA A 31 0.95 1.46 7.92
N ILE A 32 1.80 0.43 7.95
CA ILE A 32 2.65 0.08 9.09
C ILE A 32 3.53 1.26 9.51
N ASP A 33 4.25 1.87 8.55
CA ASP A 33 5.17 2.97 8.85
C ASP A 33 4.39 4.17 9.44
N GLU A 34 3.24 4.54 8.87
CA GLU A 34 2.39 5.63 9.38
C GLU A 34 1.81 5.30 10.77
N TYR A 35 1.33 4.07 11.00
CA TYR A 35 0.83 3.63 12.30
C TYR A 35 1.91 3.65 13.37
N GLN A 36 3.13 3.21 13.06
CA GLN A 36 4.25 3.25 14.00
C GLN A 36 4.68 4.68 14.32
N ILE A 37 4.73 5.58 13.33
CA ILE A 37 5.03 7.00 13.54
C ILE A 37 3.99 7.63 14.47
N LEU A 38 2.69 7.42 14.18
CA LEU A 38 1.63 7.94 15.02
C LEU A 38 1.69 7.35 16.43
N ALA A 39 1.85 6.02 16.57
CA ALA A 39 1.98 5.36 17.87
C ALA A 39 3.10 5.98 18.71
N ARG A 40 4.28 6.24 18.12
CA ARG A 40 5.40 6.91 18.81
C ARG A 40 5.03 8.30 19.28
N HIS A 41 4.36 9.11 18.46
CA HIS A 41 3.91 10.44 18.86
C HIS A 41 2.91 10.39 20.02
N LEU A 42 1.93 9.48 19.95
CA LEU A 42 0.94 9.30 21.01
C LEU A 42 1.58 8.81 22.32
N GLN A 43 2.56 7.91 22.24
CA GLN A 43 3.32 7.45 23.41
C GLN A 43 4.16 8.57 24.01
N LYS A 44 4.84 9.38 23.18
CA LYS A 44 5.64 10.54 23.63
C LYS A 44 4.77 11.52 24.43
N GLU A 45 3.55 11.78 23.97
CA GLU A 45 2.59 12.60 24.72
C GLU A 45 2.10 11.89 25.98
N ALA A 46 1.80 10.58 25.91
CA ALA A 46 1.27 9.82 27.03
C ALA A 46 2.24 9.74 28.23
N VAL A 47 3.55 9.79 27.99
CA VAL A 47 4.59 9.75 29.04
C VAL A 47 5.17 11.13 29.38
N SER A 48 4.67 12.17 28.74
CA SER A 48 5.12 13.55 28.97
C SER A 48 4.83 13.98 30.41
N GLN A 49 5.77 14.74 30.99
CA GLN A 49 5.60 15.30 32.33
C GLN A 49 4.41 16.27 32.37
N PRO A 50 3.70 16.40 33.51
CA PRO A 50 2.52 17.26 33.64
C PRO A 50 2.75 18.72 33.21
N ASN A 51 3.99 19.19 33.34
CA ASN A 51 4.39 20.56 33.03
C ASN A 51 4.53 20.80 31.51
N ASN A 52 4.60 19.73 30.73
CA ASN A 52 4.90 19.74 29.30
C ASN A 52 3.73 19.23 28.44
N SER A 53 2.59 18.89 29.04
CA SER A 53 1.41 18.38 28.33
C SER A 53 0.14 19.03 28.83
N GLU A 54 -0.72 19.44 27.89
CA GLU A 54 -2.07 19.94 28.19
C GLU A 54 -3.09 18.82 28.45
N PHE A 55 -2.69 17.55 28.26
CA PHE A 55 -3.54 16.40 28.47
C PHE A 55 -3.58 15.95 29.93
N THR A 56 -4.76 15.57 30.40
CA THR A 56 -4.95 14.95 31.72
C THR A 56 -4.38 13.53 31.75
N GLU A 57 -4.14 12.98 32.95
CA GLU A 57 -3.63 11.61 33.08
C GLU A 57 -4.55 10.55 32.47
N ASP A 58 -5.87 10.74 32.52
CA ASP A 58 -6.81 9.82 31.88
C ASP A 58 -6.83 9.95 30.35
N GLN A 59 -6.61 11.16 29.82
CA GLN A 59 -6.41 11.37 28.39
C GLN A 59 -5.11 10.72 27.93
N LYS A 60 -4.01 10.89 28.67
CA LYS A 60 -2.72 10.24 28.39
C LYS A 60 -2.82 8.71 28.39
N LYS A 61 -3.52 8.10 29.36
CA LYS A 61 -3.81 6.66 29.35
C LYS A 61 -4.55 6.24 28.09
N THR A 62 -5.53 7.05 27.66
CA THR A 62 -6.30 6.78 26.44
C THR A 62 -5.41 6.88 25.19
N LEU A 63 -4.53 7.89 25.09
CA LEU A 63 -3.54 8.00 24.03
C LEU A 63 -2.60 6.78 23.97
N ALA A 64 -2.13 6.30 25.13
CA ALA A 64 -1.27 5.11 25.20
C ALA A 64 -1.99 3.83 24.75
N LYS A 65 -3.30 3.71 25.05
CA LYS A 65 -4.13 2.61 24.54
C LYS A 65 -4.32 2.69 23.03
N ILE A 66 -4.56 3.88 22.47
CA ILE A 66 -4.64 4.08 21.01
C ILE A 66 -3.32 3.68 20.35
N ALA A 67 -2.19 4.11 20.90
CA ALA A 67 -0.87 3.73 20.41
C ALA A 67 -0.66 2.21 20.42
N THR A 68 -1.12 1.53 21.47
CA THR A 68 -1.06 0.07 21.57
C THR A 68 -1.87 -0.60 20.46
N CYS A 69 -3.10 -0.12 20.18
CA CYS A 69 -3.89 -0.64 19.07
C CYS A 69 -3.21 -0.43 17.70
N LEU A 70 -2.54 0.71 17.49
CA LEU A 70 -1.77 0.97 16.28
C LEU A 70 -0.59 0.00 16.13
N GLU A 71 0.11 -0.32 17.23
CA GLU A 71 1.18 -1.32 17.24
C GLU A 71 0.64 -2.74 16.98
N LEU A 72 -0.50 -3.10 17.59
CA LEU A 72 -1.16 -4.38 17.35
C LEU A 72 -1.57 -4.53 15.88
N ARG A 73 -2.15 -3.49 15.27
CA ARG A 73 -2.44 -3.52 13.83
C ARG A 73 -1.17 -3.62 13.00
N SER A 74 -0.14 -2.85 13.34
CA SER A 74 1.15 -2.90 12.62
C SER A 74 1.77 -4.30 12.67
N ALA A 75 1.69 -4.99 13.80
CA ALA A 75 2.15 -6.36 13.96
C ALA A 75 1.28 -7.34 13.17
N ALA A 76 -0.04 -7.18 13.18
CA ALA A 76 -0.96 -7.99 12.39
C ALA A 76 -0.65 -7.87 10.89
N LEU A 77 -0.41 -6.65 10.39
CA LEU A 77 -0.04 -6.41 8.99
C LEU A 77 1.32 -7.02 8.59
N GLN A 78 2.20 -7.29 9.55
CA GLN A 78 3.51 -7.92 9.32
C GLN A 78 3.46 -9.45 9.44
N SER A 79 2.43 -10.00 10.08
CA SER A 79 2.27 -11.44 10.31
C SER A 79 1.66 -12.11 9.08
N THR A 80 2.16 -13.28 8.71
CA THR A 80 1.55 -14.16 7.71
C THR A 80 0.70 -15.27 8.34
N GLN A 81 0.65 -15.37 9.67
CA GLN A 81 0.00 -16.46 10.41
C GLN A 81 -0.51 -15.99 11.78
N SER A 82 -1.74 -15.50 11.87
CA SER A 82 -2.47 -15.43 13.15
C SER A 82 -3.99 -15.34 12.97
N GLU A 83 -4.75 -16.19 13.70
CA GLU A 83 -6.22 -16.17 13.72
C GLU A 83 -6.81 -15.07 14.64
N GLU A 84 -5.99 -14.46 15.51
CA GLU A 84 -6.37 -13.39 16.45
C GLU A 84 -5.68 -12.07 16.09
N GLU A 85 -5.95 -11.55 14.89
CA GLU A 85 -5.38 -10.28 14.41
C GLU A 85 -6.25 -9.07 14.73
N PHE A 86 -5.64 -7.96 15.15
CA PHE A 86 -6.33 -6.69 15.36
C PHE A 86 -6.80 -6.14 13.99
N LYS A 87 -8.10 -6.06 13.79
CA LYS A 87 -8.70 -5.79 12.47
C LYS A 87 -8.73 -4.30 12.14
N LEU A 88 -8.78 -3.99 10.84
CA LEU A 88 -8.89 -2.61 10.37
C LEU A 88 -10.21 -1.97 10.82
N GLU A 89 -11.31 -2.74 10.85
CA GLU A 89 -12.61 -2.24 11.29
C GLU A 89 -12.59 -1.85 12.77
N ASP A 90 -11.86 -2.61 13.59
CA ASP A 90 -11.64 -2.30 14.99
C ASP A 90 -10.74 -1.07 15.15
N LEU A 91 -9.65 -0.98 14.38
CA LEU A 91 -8.81 0.22 14.40
C LEU A 91 -9.62 1.47 14.05
N LYS A 92 -10.47 1.45 13.02
CA LYS A 92 -11.31 2.59 12.61
C LYS A 92 -12.23 3.11 13.73
N LYS A 93 -12.60 2.28 14.73
CA LYS A 93 -13.36 2.73 15.92
C LYS A 93 -12.58 3.72 16.78
N LEU A 94 -11.26 3.82 16.63
CA LEU A 94 -10.41 4.77 17.36
C LEU A 94 -10.44 6.19 16.79
N GLU A 95 -10.81 6.39 15.52
CA GLU A 95 -10.86 7.71 14.90
C GLU A 95 -11.74 8.71 15.70
N PRO A 96 -13.01 8.38 16.06
CA PRO A 96 -13.82 9.28 16.86
C PRO A 96 -13.26 9.50 18.28
N ILE A 97 -12.57 8.50 18.86
CA ILE A 97 -11.96 8.60 20.18
C ILE A 97 -10.79 9.60 20.13
N LEU A 98 -9.90 9.46 19.15
CA LEU A 98 -8.75 10.35 18.96
C LEU A 98 -9.20 11.79 18.70
N LYS A 99 -10.24 12.00 17.88
CA LYS A 99 -10.81 13.32 17.60
C LYS A 99 -11.47 13.96 18.83
N SER A 100 -12.06 13.15 19.71
CA SER A 100 -12.78 13.61 20.90
C SER A 100 -11.99 13.42 22.19
N ILE A 101 -10.67 13.20 22.13
CA ILE A 101 -9.83 12.82 23.27
C ILE A 101 -9.99 13.76 24.47
N LEU A 102 -10.15 15.06 24.22
CA LEU A 102 -10.29 16.07 25.26
C LEU A 102 -11.60 15.98 26.05
N THR A 103 -12.63 15.39 25.44
CA THR A 103 -13.96 15.20 26.01
C THR A 103 -14.31 13.73 26.23
N TYR A 104 -13.37 12.83 25.94
CA TYR A 104 -13.61 11.40 26.01
C TYR A 104 -13.63 10.94 27.47
N ASN A 105 -14.79 10.43 27.90
CA ASN A 105 -15.05 10.01 29.29
C ASN A 105 -15.68 8.61 29.35
N LYS A 106 -15.61 7.86 28.26
CA LYS A 106 -16.17 6.51 28.15
C LYS A 106 -15.08 5.47 28.40
N GLU A 107 -15.51 4.24 28.69
CA GLU A 107 -14.61 3.11 28.75
C GLU A 107 -14.02 2.83 27.36
N PHE A 108 -12.71 2.57 27.33
CA PHE A 108 -11.99 2.30 26.09
C PHE A 108 -12.49 0.98 25.48
N PRO A 109 -12.79 0.92 24.17
CA PRO A 109 -13.53 -0.20 23.57
C PRO A 109 -12.74 -1.50 23.43
N PHE A 110 -11.45 -1.50 23.76
CA PHE A 110 -10.55 -2.65 23.62
C PHE A 110 -9.84 -2.95 24.93
N ASP A 111 -9.71 -4.23 25.26
CA ASP A 111 -8.88 -4.68 26.38
C ASP A 111 -7.42 -4.71 25.96
N VAL A 112 -6.79 -3.53 26.01
CA VAL A 112 -5.37 -3.35 25.69
C VAL A 112 -4.64 -2.72 26.87
N GLN A 113 -3.49 -3.29 27.19
CA GLN A 113 -2.57 -2.74 28.17
C GLN A 113 -1.56 -1.83 27.46
N PRO A 114 -1.38 -0.57 27.91
CA PRO A 114 -0.37 0.33 27.35
C PRO A 114 1.01 -0.33 27.29
N VAL A 115 1.58 -0.44 26.09
CA VAL A 115 2.95 -0.94 25.93
C VAL A 115 3.92 0.06 26.56
N PRO A 116 4.87 -0.37 27.40
CA PRO A 116 5.89 0.52 27.94
C PRO A 116 6.68 1.18 26.80
N PRO A 117 7.03 2.47 26.92
CA PRO A 117 7.87 3.12 25.91
C PRO A 117 9.20 2.36 25.78
N ARG A 118 9.45 1.79 24.59
CA ARG A 118 10.76 1.20 24.29
C ARG A 118 11.79 2.34 24.34
N LYS A 119 12.93 2.12 25.01
CA LYS A 119 14.09 3.04 24.93
C LYS A 119 14.60 3.03 23.49
N ILE A 120 14.16 3.99 22.69
CA ILE A 120 14.71 4.25 21.36
C ILE A 120 16.02 5.04 21.56
N LEU A 121 16.98 4.79 20.68
CA LEU A 121 18.33 5.37 20.62
C LEU A 121 18.30 6.91 20.63
N ALA A 122 19.47 7.49 20.90
CA ALA A 122 19.67 8.86 21.38
C ALA A 122 19.00 9.98 20.53
N PRO A 123 18.62 11.12 21.17
CA PRO A 123 18.10 12.29 20.47
C PRO A 123 19.15 12.87 19.53
N GLY A 124 18.87 12.89 18.24
CA GLY A 124 19.77 13.38 17.19
C GLY A 124 19.42 12.89 15.78
N GLU A 125 18.64 11.81 15.64
CA GLU A 125 18.15 11.29 14.34
C GLU A 125 16.71 11.76 14.01
N GLU A 126 16.07 12.60 14.86
CA GLU A 126 14.64 12.92 14.76
C GLU A 126 14.31 14.12 13.84
N GLU A 127 15.29 14.90 13.37
CA GLU A 127 15.04 16.01 12.41
C GLU A 127 15.19 15.61 10.93
N ASP A 128 15.83 14.48 10.61
CA ASP A 128 16.01 14.01 9.22
C ASP A 128 14.86 13.12 8.69
N LEU A 129 13.79 12.91 9.48
CA LEU A 129 12.60 12.17 9.02
C LEU A 129 11.55 13.06 8.34
N GLU A 130 11.83 14.36 8.15
CA GLU A 130 11.13 15.19 7.18
C GLU A 130 11.59 14.79 5.76
N PHE A 131 10.98 13.73 5.21
CA PHE A 131 11.24 13.29 3.83
C PHE A 131 12.74 13.36 3.46
N GLU A 132 13.52 12.37 3.87
CA GLU A 132 14.48 11.88 2.89
C GLU A 132 13.64 11.40 1.70
N GLU A 133 13.45 12.30 0.73
CA GLU A 133 13.40 11.87 -0.66
C GLU A 133 14.57 10.91 -0.77
N ASP A 134 14.27 9.62 -0.99
CA ASP A 134 15.27 8.59 -1.25
C ASP A 134 16.09 9.03 -2.49
N GLU A 135 17.04 9.96 -2.31
CA GLU A 135 18.29 9.97 -3.04
C GLU A 135 19.03 8.75 -2.51
N GLU A 136 18.67 7.58 -3.05
CA GLU A 136 19.43 6.35 -2.92
C GLU A 136 20.82 6.59 -3.54
N GLU A 137 21.71 7.18 -2.75
CA GLU A 137 23.12 7.28 -3.05
C GLU A 137 23.71 5.86 -3.00
N GLY A 138 24.42 5.51 -4.07
CA GLY A 138 24.89 4.15 -4.33
C GLY A 138 25.83 3.62 -3.26
N GLY A 139 25.33 2.70 -2.43
CA GLY A 139 26.13 1.84 -1.59
C GLY A 139 26.49 0.54 -2.31
N ALA A 140 27.69 0.46 -2.89
CA ALA A 140 28.26 -0.78 -3.37
C ALA A 140 28.52 -1.73 -2.18
N GLY A 141 27.82 -2.86 -2.16
CA GLY A 141 28.02 -3.92 -1.16
C GLY A 141 27.70 -5.28 -1.74
N ALA A 142 28.69 -5.91 -2.37
CA ALA A 142 28.64 -7.31 -2.76
C ALA A 142 28.60 -8.18 -1.49
N GLY A 143 27.40 -8.61 -1.08
CA GLY A 143 27.18 -9.51 0.04
C GLY A 143 26.69 -10.89 -0.44
N SER A 144 27.43 -11.92 -0.04
CA SER A 144 27.25 -13.35 -0.36
C SER A 144 25.81 -13.87 -0.13
N PRO A 145 25.31 -14.83 -0.93
CA PRO A 145 23.96 -15.37 -0.79
C PRO A 145 23.99 -16.53 0.21
N ASP A 146 23.84 -16.26 1.51
CA ASP A 146 23.52 -17.35 2.42
C ASP A 146 22.62 -16.92 3.58
N ALA A 147 21.62 -17.79 3.81
CA ALA A 147 20.72 -17.86 4.94
C ALA A 147 19.67 -16.74 5.10
N PHE A 148 18.65 -16.75 4.24
CA PHE A 148 17.31 -16.23 4.61
C PHE A 148 16.40 -17.40 5.01
N PRO A 149 15.51 -17.22 6.02
CA PRO A 149 14.65 -18.29 6.52
C PRO A 149 13.72 -18.81 5.42
N ALA A 150 13.38 -20.11 5.52
CA ALA A 150 12.64 -20.87 4.53
C ALA A 150 11.39 -20.13 4.02
N ARG A 151 11.42 -19.85 2.72
CA ARG A 151 10.37 -19.17 1.94
C ARG A 151 9.10 -20.03 1.92
N VAL A 152 7.93 -19.38 1.92
CA VAL A 152 6.62 -20.04 1.82
C VAL A 152 6.52 -20.78 0.47
N PRO A 153 6.25 -22.10 0.45
CA PRO A 153 5.97 -22.83 -0.79
C PRO A 153 4.72 -22.24 -1.48
N GLY A 154 4.86 -21.80 -2.74
CA GLY A 154 3.75 -21.26 -3.56
C GLY A 154 3.87 -19.77 -3.91
N ALA A 155 4.60 -18.96 -3.15
CA ALA A 155 4.75 -17.52 -3.43
C ALA A 155 5.49 -17.22 -4.76
N ASN A 156 6.23 -18.20 -5.29
CA ASN A 156 7.00 -18.04 -6.53
C ASN A 156 6.17 -18.31 -7.80
N GLU A 157 5.02 -18.99 -7.69
CA GLU A 157 4.25 -19.47 -8.86
C GLU A 157 3.27 -18.41 -9.41
N GLY A 158 2.95 -17.37 -8.64
CA GLY A 158 1.94 -16.37 -9.00
C GLY A 158 0.51 -16.89 -8.88
N THR A 159 -0.46 -16.06 -9.25
CA THR A 159 -1.91 -16.34 -9.18
C THR A 159 -2.62 -16.06 -10.50
N LEU A 160 -1.89 -16.14 -11.62
CA LEU A 160 -2.44 -15.93 -12.96
C LEU A 160 -3.55 -16.92 -13.28
N LEU A 161 -4.63 -16.41 -13.89
CA LEU A 161 -5.82 -17.19 -14.23
C LEU A 161 -5.84 -17.52 -15.73
N PRO A 162 -6.47 -18.64 -16.12
CA PRO A 162 -6.62 -19.00 -17.51
C PRO A 162 -7.53 -18.02 -18.26
N ARG A 163 -7.42 -18.01 -19.58
CA ARG A 163 -8.31 -17.23 -20.45
C ARG A 163 -9.75 -17.66 -20.27
N LEU A 164 -10.66 -16.67 -20.18
CA LEU A 164 -12.09 -16.91 -20.19
C LEU A 164 -12.55 -17.56 -21.51
N PRO A 165 -13.68 -18.29 -21.51
CA PRO A 165 -14.29 -18.73 -22.75
C PRO A 165 -14.69 -17.52 -23.62
N SER A 166 -14.50 -17.67 -24.93
CA SER A 166 -14.97 -16.69 -25.91
C SER A 166 -16.49 -16.57 -25.91
N GLU A 167 -16.99 -15.36 -26.15
CA GLU A 167 -18.41 -15.08 -26.33
C GLU A 167 -18.61 -14.41 -27.70
N PRO A 168 -19.64 -14.80 -28.50
CA PRO A 168 -19.87 -14.22 -29.82
C PRO A 168 -20.00 -12.69 -29.78
N GLY A 169 -19.22 -11.99 -30.62
CA GLY A 169 -19.24 -10.54 -30.70
C GLY A 169 -18.57 -9.81 -29.53
N MET A 170 -17.88 -10.53 -28.64
CA MET A 170 -17.11 -9.98 -27.52
C MET A 170 -15.61 -10.18 -27.74
N THR A 171 -14.81 -9.35 -27.09
CA THR A 171 -13.35 -9.36 -27.20
C THR A 171 -12.71 -9.74 -25.87
N LEU A 172 -11.79 -10.70 -25.90
CA LEU A 172 -10.89 -10.99 -24.78
C LEU A 172 -9.55 -10.28 -24.98
N LEU A 173 -8.93 -9.85 -23.88
CA LEU A 173 -7.65 -9.16 -23.88
C LEU A 173 -6.61 -10.00 -23.14
N THR A 174 -5.54 -10.35 -23.84
CA THR A 174 -4.31 -10.89 -23.26
C THR A 174 -3.25 -9.81 -23.27
N ILE A 175 -2.60 -9.59 -22.13
CA ILE A 175 -1.48 -8.64 -22.00
C ILE A 175 -0.24 -9.44 -21.65
N LYS A 176 0.75 -9.42 -22.54
CA LYS A 176 2.07 -9.92 -22.23
C LYS A 176 2.88 -8.85 -21.52
N ILE A 177 3.30 -9.11 -20.30
CA ILE A 177 4.31 -8.29 -19.63
C ILE A 177 5.68 -8.74 -20.12
N GLU A 178 6.34 -7.90 -20.91
CA GLU A 178 7.66 -8.23 -21.46
C GLU A 178 8.74 -7.97 -20.41
N LYS A 179 8.87 -6.72 -19.98
CA LYS A 179 9.88 -6.27 -19.03
C LYS A 179 9.50 -4.92 -18.41
N ILE A 180 10.12 -4.59 -17.29
CA ILE A 180 10.03 -3.27 -16.66
C ILE A 180 11.42 -2.66 -16.54
N GLY A 181 11.55 -1.39 -16.92
CA GLY A 181 12.76 -0.60 -16.72
C GLY A 181 12.76 0.11 -15.38
N LEU A 182 13.84 -0.02 -14.61
CA LEU A 182 14.05 0.66 -13.33
C LEU A 182 15.52 1.05 -13.20
N LYS A 183 15.84 2.12 -12.47
CA LYS A 183 17.25 2.52 -12.25
C LYS A 183 18.04 1.45 -11.48
N ASP A 184 17.35 0.75 -10.59
CA ASP A 184 17.88 -0.19 -9.59
C ASP A 184 17.25 -1.59 -9.74
N ALA A 185 16.87 -1.96 -10.97
CA ALA A 185 16.20 -3.24 -11.27
C ALA A 185 16.95 -4.46 -10.69
N GLY A 186 18.29 -4.50 -10.82
CA GLY A 186 19.11 -5.58 -10.30
C GLY A 186 18.97 -5.81 -8.78
N GLN A 187 18.70 -4.75 -8.02
CA GLN A 187 18.61 -4.76 -6.56
C GLN A 187 17.25 -5.25 -6.04
N CYS A 188 16.22 -5.30 -6.88
CA CYS A 188 14.89 -5.77 -6.50
C CYS A 188 14.91 -7.28 -6.19
N ILE A 189 14.55 -7.67 -4.97
CA ILE A 189 14.53 -9.07 -4.52
C ILE A 189 13.14 -9.65 -4.72
N ASP A 190 13.08 -10.86 -5.27
CA ASP A 190 11.86 -11.59 -5.60
C ASP A 190 10.78 -10.71 -6.27
N PRO A 191 11.12 -10.00 -7.38
CA PRO A 191 10.21 -9.04 -7.98
C PRO A 191 9.05 -9.72 -8.70
N TYR A 192 7.85 -9.19 -8.53
CA TYR A 192 6.65 -9.61 -9.27
C TYR A 192 5.75 -8.40 -9.59
N ILE A 193 4.75 -8.60 -10.43
CA ILE A 193 3.74 -7.58 -10.74
C ILE A 193 2.36 -8.08 -10.32
N THR A 194 1.64 -7.25 -9.58
CA THR A 194 0.21 -7.42 -9.33
C THR A 194 -0.57 -6.70 -10.42
N VAL A 195 -1.52 -7.38 -11.05
CA VAL A 195 -2.44 -6.82 -12.05
C VAL A 195 -3.86 -6.82 -11.51
N SER A 196 -4.51 -5.67 -11.60
CA SER A 196 -5.88 -5.48 -11.14
C SER A 196 -6.65 -4.61 -12.11
N VAL A 197 -7.96 -4.88 -12.26
CA VAL A 197 -8.85 -4.02 -13.05
C VAL A 197 -9.74 -3.25 -12.10
N LYS A 198 -9.58 -1.93 -12.06
CA LYS A 198 -10.25 -1.05 -11.11
C LYS A 198 -11.24 -0.14 -11.80
N GLU A 199 -12.42 0.00 -11.22
CA GLU A 199 -13.42 0.99 -11.62
C GLU A 199 -13.27 2.29 -10.83
N LEU A 200 -13.34 3.43 -11.53
CA LEU A 200 -13.55 4.74 -10.89
C LEU A 200 -14.95 4.79 -10.26
N PRO A 201 -15.07 5.11 -8.96
CA PRO A 201 -16.38 5.29 -8.35
C PRO A 201 -17.11 6.47 -9.01
N CYS A 202 -18.34 6.25 -9.45
CA CYS A 202 -19.19 7.27 -10.03
C CYS A 202 -19.55 8.31 -8.95
N LEU A 203 -19.50 9.61 -9.27
CA LEU A 203 -19.84 10.68 -8.32
C LEU A 203 -21.35 10.75 -7.99
N ASP A 204 -22.19 10.12 -8.80
CA ASP A 204 -23.66 10.26 -8.72
C ASP A 204 -24.34 9.20 -7.85
N SER A 205 -23.63 8.16 -7.41
CA SER A 205 -24.15 7.08 -6.58
C SER A 205 -23.83 7.31 -5.09
N LEU A 206 -24.17 8.50 -4.60
CA LEU A 206 -24.00 8.93 -3.20
C LEU A 206 -25.07 8.37 -2.24
N GLN A 207 -25.90 7.41 -2.68
CA GLN A 207 -27.12 7.06 -1.95
C GLN A 207 -27.03 5.78 -1.10
N ASP A 208 -25.92 5.06 -1.13
CA ASP A 208 -25.73 3.86 -0.30
C ASP A 208 -24.56 4.04 0.69
N LEU A 209 -24.88 4.54 1.89
CA LEU A 209 -23.89 4.80 2.96
C LEU A 209 -23.23 3.54 3.54
N THR A 210 -23.64 2.34 3.12
CA THR A 210 -23.01 1.08 3.60
C THR A 210 -21.71 0.73 2.87
N CYS A 211 -21.40 1.43 1.76
CA CYS A 211 -20.26 1.14 0.89
C CYS A 211 -19.17 2.24 0.86
N GLU A 212 -19.17 3.16 1.84
CA GLU A 212 -18.29 4.33 1.90
C GLU A 212 -16.77 3.98 1.89
N ASN A 213 -16.39 2.79 2.37
CA ASN A 213 -15.01 2.29 2.32
C ASN A 213 -14.60 1.72 0.95
N SER A 214 -15.54 1.27 0.11
CA SER A 214 -15.24 0.74 -1.24
C SER A 214 -15.05 1.86 -2.27
N TYR A 215 -15.67 3.02 -2.04
CA TYR A 215 -15.56 4.22 -2.88
C TYR A 215 -14.18 4.92 -2.80
N LEU A 216 -13.36 4.55 -1.81
CA LEU A 216 -12.06 5.17 -1.61
C LEU A 216 -10.93 4.51 -2.43
N ASN A 217 -11.10 3.26 -2.88
CA ASN A 217 -9.97 2.39 -3.24
C ASN A 217 -9.92 1.94 -4.70
N GLY A 218 -10.88 2.39 -5.53
CA GLY A 218 -11.14 1.78 -6.84
C GLY A 218 -11.72 0.37 -6.66
N ILE A 219 -12.86 0.11 -7.28
CA ILE A 219 -13.55 -1.17 -7.06
C ILE A 219 -12.94 -2.21 -8.00
N ASP A 220 -12.49 -3.35 -7.46
CA ASP A 220 -12.03 -4.48 -8.27
C ASP A 220 -13.17 -5.01 -9.14
N LEU A 221 -13.01 -4.90 -10.45
CA LEU A 221 -13.94 -5.45 -11.44
C LEU A 221 -13.68 -6.92 -11.74
N THR A 222 -12.48 -7.39 -11.44
CA THR A 222 -12.00 -8.75 -11.69
C THR A 222 -11.12 -9.23 -10.53
N PRO A 223 -10.94 -10.55 -10.35
CA PRO A 223 -9.91 -11.06 -9.44
C PRO A 223 -8.54 -10.45 -9.74
N VAL A 224 -7.83 -10.06 -8.69
CA VAL A 224 -6.45 -9.59 -8.75
C VAL A 224 -5.54 -10.79 -9.08
N GLN A 225 -4.55 -10.57 -9.95
CA GLN A 225 -3.63 -11.60 -10.42
C GLN A 225 -2.18 -11.17 -10.19
N ASP A 226 -1.36 -12.05 -9.62
CA ASP A 226 0.07 -11.84 -9.43
C ASP A 226 0.86 -12.65 -10.44
N THR A 227 1.85 -12.05 -11.08
CA THR A 227 2.82 -12.80 -11.88
C THR A 227 3.64 -13.73 -11.00
N PRO A 228 4.23 -14.79 -11.56
CA PRO A 228 5.37 -15.44 -10.94
C PRO A 228 6.49 -14.45 -10.64
N VAL A 229 7.38 -14.81 -9.72
CA VAL A 229 8.59 -14.03 -9.45
C VAL A 229 9.50 -14.04 -10.68
N ALA A 230 9.91 -12.86 -11.15
CA ALA A 230 10.80 -12.73 -12.29
C ALA A 230 12.23 -13.14 -11.90
N SER A 231 12.76 -14.15 -12.59
CA SER A 231 14.11 -14.68 -12.36
C SER A 231 15.19 -13.98 -13.18
N ARG A 232 14.83 -13.41 -14.34
CA ARG A 232 15.78 -12.76 -15.26
C ARG A 232 15.85 -11.26 -14.98
N LYS A 233 16.96 -10.84 -14.35
CA LYS A 233 17.26 -9.45 -14.02
C LYS A 233 18.55 -8.99 -14.68
N GLU A 234 18.54 -7.74 -15.12
CA GLU A 234 19.67 -6.96 -15.60
C GLU A 234 19.81 -5.72 -14.69
N ASP A 235 20.85 -4.90 -14.89
CA ASP A 235 21.07 -3.71 -14.04
C ASP A 235 19.85 -2.77 -14.04
N THR A 236 19.27 -2.57 -15.23
CA THR A 236 18.19 -1.60 -15.45
C THR A 236 16.88 -2.20 -15.93
N TYR A 237 16.80 -3.52 -16.11
CA TYR A 237 15.58 -4.20 -16.56
C TYR A 237 15.31 -5.50 -15.79
N ILE A 238 14.03 -5.77 -15.55
CA ILE A 238 13.55 -7.07 -15.07
C ILE A 238 12.62 -7.64 -16.15
N HIS A 239 12.90 -8.85 -16.60
CA HIS A 239 12.16 -9.50 -17.69
C HIS A 239 11.17 -10.50 -17.13
N PHE A 240 9.90 -10.36 -17.53
CA PHE A 240 8.80 -11.21 -17.10
C PHE A 240 8.42 -12.21 -18.18
N ASN A 241 8.19 -11.74 -19.40
CA ASN A 241 7.73 -12.52 -20.55
C ASN A 241 6.55 -13.45 -20.23
N VAL A 242 5.57 -12.93 -19.49
CA VAL A 242 4.39 -13.69 -19.03
C VAL A 242 3.12 -13.08 -19.58
N ASP A 243 2.20 -13.94 -20.00
CA ASP A 243 0.88 -13.55 -20.48
C ASP A 243 -0.11 -13.46 -19.31
N ILE A 244 -0.93 -12.42 -19.32
CA ILE A 244 -1.98 -12.18 -18.33
C ILE A 244 -3.31 -12.08 -19.06
N GLU A 245 -4.27 -12.86 -18.61
CA GLU A 245 -5.60 -12.93 -19.19
C GLU A 245 -6.54 -12.05 -18.39
N ILE A 246 -7.03 -10.97 -19.00
CA ILE A 246 -7.98 -10.07 -18.33
C ILE A 246 -9.31 -10.80 -18.16
N GLN A 247 -9.73 -10.96 -16.90
CA GLN A 247 -10.87 -11.79 -16.51
C GLN A 247 -12.22 -11.08 -16.71
N LYS A 248 -12.36 -10.36 -17.84
CA LYS A 248 -13.61 -9.74 -18.29
C LYS A 248 -13.50 -9.39 -19.78
N HIS A 249 -14.57 -9.61 -20.55
CA HIS A 249 -14.64 -9.14 -21.93
C HIS A 249 -14.55 -7.61 -21.98
N VAL A 250 -13.85 -7.09 -23.00
CA VAL A 250 -13.54 -5.65 -23.13
C VAL A 250 -14.80 -4.80 -23.16
N GLU A 251 -15.85 -5.27 -23.82
CA GLU A 251 -17.14 -4.57 -23.96
C GLU A 251 -17.92 -4.50 -22.65
N LYS A 252 -17.61 -5.37 -21.67
CA LYS A 252 -18.23 -5.39 -20.33
C LYS A 252 -17.46 -4.55 -19.31
N LEU A 253 -16.31 -3.97 -19.71
CA LEU A 253 -15.57 -3.03 -18.88
C LEU A 253 -16.20 -1.63 -18.99
N THR A 254 -16.37 -0.96 -17.85
CA THR A 254 -16.94 0.38 -17.84
C THR A 254 -15.94 1.41 -18.36
N LYS A 255 -16.42 2.52 -18.94
CA LYS A 255 -15.53 3.54 -19.52
C LYS A 255 -14.56 4.17 -18.51
N GLY A 256 -14.92 4.16 -17.22
CA GLY A 256 -14.06 4.67 -16.15
C GLY A 256 -13.05 3.65 -15.61
N ALA A 257 -13.06 2.41 -16.11
CA ALA A 257 -12.14 1.38 -15.67
C ALA A 257 -10.70 1.66 -16.13
N ALA A 258 -9.75 1.08 -15.41
CA ALA A 258 -8.36 0.99 -15.84
C ALA A 258 -7.73 -0.31 -15.36
N ILE A 259 -6.71 -0.78 -16.08
CA ILE A 259 -5.90 -1.93 -15.71
C ILE A 259 -4.63 -1.40 -15.05
N PHE A 260 -4.39 -1.78 -13.80
CA PHE A 260 -3.24 -1.39 -13.00
C PHE A 260 -2.19 -2.49 -12.98
N PHE A 261 -0.93 -2.07 -12.95
CA PHE A 261 0.26 -2.91 -12.82
C PHE A 261 1.09 -2.37 -11.66
N GLU A 262 1.05 -3.04 -10.52
CA GLU A 262 1.87 -2.69 -9.36
C GLU A 262 3.13 -3.56 -9.34
N PHE A 263 4.30 -2.95 -9.50
CA PHE A 263 5.55 -3.65 -9.34
C PHE A 263 5.90 -3.76 -7.86
N LYS A 264 6.11 -4.99 -7.39
CA LYS A 264 6.39 -5.33 -6.00
C LYS A 264 7.72 -6.04 -5.88
N HIS A 265 8.42 -5.79 -4.77
CA HIS A 265 9.62 -6.53 -4.40
C HIS A 265 9.66 -6.77 -2.89
N TYR A 266 10.45 -7.75 -2.47
CA TYR A 266 10.76 -7.97 -1.07
C TYR A 266 11.81 -6.95 -0.57
N LYS A 267 11.55 -6.32 0.57
CA LYS A 267 12.49 -5.42 1.26
C LYS A 267 13.10 -6.14 2.47
N PRO A 268 14.37 -6.60 2.42
CA PRO A 268 14.97 -7.39 3.51
C PRO A 268 14.99 -6.66 4.86
N LYS A 269 15.33 -5.36 4.85
CA LYS A 269 15.35 -4.53 6.07
C LYS A 269 13.98 -4.44 6.75
N LYS A 270 12.91 -4.40 5.96
CA LYS A 270 11.52 -4.32 6.44
C LYS A 270 10.88 -5.70 6.61
N ARG A 271 11.54 -6.75 6.15
CA ARG A 271 11.06 -8.15 6.09
C ARG A 271 9.69 -8.29 5.45
N PHE A 272 9.38 -7.46 4.46
CA PHE A 272 8.05 -7.32 3.90
C PHE A 272 8.09 -6.99 2.40
N THR A 273 7.06 -7.37 1.67
CA THR A 273 6.90 -7.05 0.24
C THR A 273 6.23 -5.71 0.04
N SER A 274 6.85 -4.81 -0.71
CA SER A 274 6.38 -3.43 -0.91
C SER A 274 6.16 -3.16 -2.38
N THR A 275 5.10 -2.41 -2.71
CA THR A 275 4.95 -1.79 -4.03
C THR A 275 6.05 -0.73 -4.19
N LYS A 276 6.89 -0.84 -5.22
CA LYS A 276 7.91 0.20 -5.51
C LYS A 276 7.31 1.30 -6.38
N CYS A 277 6.54 0.91 -7.38
CA CYS A 277 5.92 1.80 -8.36
C CYS A 277 4.72 1.12 -9.01
N PHE A 278 3.90 1.91 -9.70
CA PHE A 278 2.77 1.40 -10.45
C PHE A 278 2.68 2.03 -11.84
N ALA A 279 2.01 1.34 -12.74
CA ALA A 279 1.54 1.84 -14.02
C ALA A 279 0.05 1.52 -14.16
N PHE A 280 -0.64 2.20 -15.08
CA PHE A 280 -2.00 1.84 -15.44
C PHE A 280 -2.24 2.13 -16.91
N MET A 281 -3.24 1.47 -17.51
CA MET A 281 -3.77 1.83 -18.81
C MET A 281 -5.28 2.06 -18.72
N GLU A 282 -5.76 3.09 -19.39
CA GLU A 282 -7.18 3.36 -19.55
C GLU A 282 -7.80 2.55 -20.70
N MET A 283 -9.12 2.54 -20.76
CA MET A 283 -9.88 1.72 -21.72
C MET A 283 -9.62 2.09 -23.19
N ASP A 284 -9.31 3.34 -23.49
CA ASP A 284 -9.03 3.83 -24.85
C ASP A 284 -7.60 3.53 -25.32
N GLU A 285 -6.74 3.06 -24.41
CA GLU A 285 -5.38 2.57 -24.69
C GLU A 285 -5.36 1.08 -25.07
N ILE A 286 -6.50 0.39 -24.96
CA ILE A 286 -6.63 -1.02 -25.34
C ILE A 286 -6.60 -1.16 -26.87
N LYS A 287 -5.47 -1.59 -27.42
CA LYS A 287 -5.18 -1.71 -28.86
C LYS A 287 -4.21 -2.85 -29.09
N ALA A 288 -4.40 -3.62 -30.15
CA ALA A 288 -3.47 -4.69 -30.49
C ALA A 288 -2.05 -4.16 -30.77
N GLY A 289 -1.04 -4.85 -30.25
CA GLY A 289 0.37 -4.54 -30.48
C GLY A 289 1.13 -4.07 -29.23
N PRO A 290 2.38 -3.58 -29.42
CA PRO A 290 3.23 -3.14 -28.32
C PRO A 290 2.78 -1.79 -27.75
N ILE A 291 2.89 -1.64 -26.43
CA ILE A 291 2.70 -0.38 -25.71
C ILE A 291 3.77 -0.26 -24.62
N VAL A 292 4.20 0.97 -24.34
CA VAL A 292 5.05 1.30 -23.21
C VAL A 292 4.32 2.28 -22.31
N ILE A 293 4.37 2.06 -21.00
CA ILE A 293 3.65 2.88 -20.02
C ILE A 293 4.64 3.39 -19.00
N GLU A 294 4.53 4.68 -18.65
CA GLU A 294 5.33 5.28 -17.59
C GLU A 294 5.02 4.72 -16.20
N LEU A 295 5.99 4.87 -15.31
CA LEU A 295 5.92 4.40 -13.93
C LEU A 295 5.69 5.57 -12.98
N TYR A 296 4.79 5.38 -12.03
CA TYR A 296 4.43 6.33 -11.00
C TYR A 296 4.94 5.86 -9.63
N LYS A 297 5.32 6.81 -8.77
CA LYS A 297 5.75 6.56 -7.40
C LYS A 297 4.58 6.00 -6.59
N LYS A 298 4.89 5.05 -5.70
CA LYS A 298 3.97 4.64 -4.63
C LYS A 298 3.56 5.83 -3.75
N PRO A 299 2.44 5.77 -3.02
CA PRO A 299 1.42 4.72 -3.02
C PRO A 299 0.61 4.71 -4.33
N THR A 300 0.06 3.55 -4.69
CA THR A 300 -0.78 3.42 -5.89
C THR A 300 -2.05 4.26 -5.75
N ASP A 301 -2.27 5.21 -6.67
CA ASP A 301 -3.51 5.99 -6.73
C ASP A 301 -4.47 5.38 -7.74
N PHE A 302 -5.38 4.52 -7.25
CA PHE A 302 -6.39 3.87 -8.09
C PHE A 302 -7.42 4.84 -8.71
N LYS A 303 -7.48 6.09 -8.23
CA LYS A 303 -8.32 7.16 -8.80
C LYS A 303 -7.59 7.97 -9.87
N ARG A 304 -6.29 7.78 -10.03
CA ARG A 304 -5.46 8.42 -11.07
C ARG A 304 -5.50 9.95 -10.99
N LYS A 305 -5.62 10.52 -9.78
CA LYS A 305 -5.77 11.98 -9.57
C LYS A 305 -4.48 12.67 -9.14
N LYS A 306 -3.64 11.99 -8.36
CA LYS A 306 -2.40 12.52 -7.79
C LYS A 306 -1.23 11.66 -8.24
N LEU A 307 -0.90 11.78 -9.52
CA LEU A 307 0.16 11.01 -10.16
C LEU A 307 1.51 11.71 -10.02
N GLN A 308 2.50 11.00 -9.49
CA GLN A 308 3.89 11.46 -9.40
C GLN A 308 4.78 10.52 -10.20
N LEU A 309 5.41 11.02 -11.25
CA LEU A 309 6.28 10.21 -12.10
C LEU A 309 7.48 9.66 -11.30
N LEU A 310 7.76 8.37 -11.42
CA LEU A 310 8.92 7.72 -10.78
C LEU A 310 10.23 8.29 -11.34
N THR A 311 10.30 8.45 -12.67
CA THR A 311 11.48 8.99 -13.33
C THR A 311 11.16 9.61 -14.69
N LYS A 312 11.89 10.67 -15.05
CA LYS A 312 11.87 11.25 -16.41
C LYS A 312 12.77 10.51 -17.40
N LYS A 313 13.59 9.56 -16.93
CA LYS A 313 14.43 8.71 -17.79
C LYS A 313 13.55 7.73 -18.57
N PRO A 314 13.99 7.19 -19.71
CA PRO A 314 13.20 6.29 -20.56
C PRO A 314 13.10 4.87 -19.98
N PHE A 315 12.57 4.77 -18.76
CA PHE A 315 12.32 3.54 -18.03
C PHE A 315 10.81 3.34 -17.93
N TYR A 316 10.32 2.32 -18.63
CA TYR A 316 8.90 2.06 -18.83
C TYR A 316 8.54 0.62 -18.49
N LEU A 317 7.26 0.36 -18.28
CA LEU A 317 6.70 -0.97 -18.38
C LEU A 317 6.42 -1.28 -19.86
N HIS A 318 7.01 -2.36 -20.38
CA HIS A 318 6.82 -2.82 -21.75
C HIS A 318 5.79 -3.93 -21.80
N LEU A 319 4.73 -3.72 -22.58
CA LEU A 319 3.61 -4.64 -22.72
C LEU A 319 3.35 -4.95 -24.20
N HIS A 320 2.75 -6.12 -24.45
CA HIS A 320 2.18 -6.45 -25.75
C HIS A 320 0.72 -6.90 -25.58
N GLN A 321 -0.19 -6.23 -26.27
CA GLN A 321 -1.62 -6.48 -26.18
C GLN A 321 -2.09 -7.36 -27.34
N THR A 322 -2.82 -8.43 -27.02
CA THR A 322 -3.48 -9.29 -28.00
C THR A 322 -4.99 -9.27 -27.77
N LEU A 323 -5.73 -8.90 -28.81
CA LEU A 323 -7.20 -8.89 -28.80
C LEU A 323 -7.72 -10.15 -29.50
N HIS A 324 -8.46 -10.97 -28.76
CA HIS A 324 -9.08 -12.18 -29.26
C HIS A 324 -10.56 -11.91 -29.52
N LYS A 325 -10.94 -11.90 -30.80
CA LYS A 325 -12.34 -11.74 -31.25
C LYS A 325 -12.79 -13.03 -31.90
N GLU A 326 -14.03 -13.42 -31.62
CA GLU A 326 -14.72 -14.53 -32.29
C GLU A 326 -15.86 -14.03 -33.18
#